data_AF-A0A6G7XRQ3-F1
#
_entry.id   AF-A0A6G7XRQ3-F1
#
_cell.length_a   1.000
_cell.length_b   1.000
_cell.length_c   1.000
_cell.angle_alpha   90.00
_cell.angle_beta   90.00
_cell.angle_gamma   90.00
#
_symmetry.space_group_name_H-M   'P 1'
#
loop_
_entity.id
_entity.type
_entity.pdbx_description
1 polymer ?
#
loop_
_entity_poly.entity_id
_entity_poly.type
_entity_poly.pdbx_seq_one_letter_code
_entity_poly.pdbx_strand_id
1 'polypeptide(L)'
;MTRPDPAEGAAATAVGGSGPPRGGGAGGGRVALVLMGWLSLVLLADHDGSLTLQRFLGLATWGVLLLALRRVDATVRAQTAVVVVVATVVEYVFSPGLEVYTYRFDNVPAYVPPGHGLVYLSAYALGHAPWVRRHLDRATWLVVVGLGTWAALALRGDRPDVLGAFWFLCLLGFLRWGPSREVYVGAAVVVTWLEVLGTELATWTWQPTDPTGLVSIGNPPTGAAGGYGWFDLAGLLLAPTVLAAWARLRGDRPGAAAPPETAAVTSEAGPDPVPSGPADAGR
;
A
#
# COMPACT_ATOMS: atom_id res chain seq x y z
N MET A 1 -31.32 -36.00 5.56
CA MET A 1 -31.14 -34.59 5.95
C MET A 1 -29.74 -34.48 6.55
N THR A 2 -28.76 -34.25 5.69
CA THR A 2 -27.32 -34.38 5.96
C THR A 2 -26.80 -33.08 6.58
N ARG A 3 -26.11 -33.16 7.72
CA ARG A 3 -25.43 -32.01 8.34
C ARG A 3 -24.24 -31.58 7.47
N PRO A 4 -23.98 -30.28 7.30
CA PRO A 4 -22.78 -29.82 6.60
C PRO A 4 -21.53 -29.98 7.48
N ASP A 5 -20.41 -30.22 6.80
CA ASP A 5 -19.07 -30.52 7.32
C ASP A 5 -18.42 -29.28 7.99
N PRO A 6 -17.69 -29.39 9.13
CA PRO A 6 -17.12 -28.22 9.82
C PRO A 6 -15.88 -27.61 9.14
N ALA A 7 -15.47 -28.10 7.97
CA ALA A 7 -14.18 -27.78 7.38
C ALA A 7 -14.14 -26.56 6.45
N GLU A 8 -15.28 -25.92 6.14
CA GLU A 8 -15.32 -24.75 5.23
C GLU A 8 -15.25 -23.38 5.95
N GLY A 9 -15.26 -23.35 7.28
CA GLY A 9 -15.28 -22.10 8.07
C GLY A 9 -13.91 -21.48 8.39
N ALA A 10 -12.79 -22.13 8.03
CA ALA A 10 -11.47 -21.81 8.59
C ALA A 10 -10.47 -21.16 7.62
N ALA A 11 -10.92 -20.60 6.50
CA ALA A 11 -10.04 -19.98 5.49
C ALA A 11 -9.98 -18.43 5.53
N ALA A 12 -10.61 -17.78 6.52
CA ALA A 12 -10.75 -16.31 6.55
C ALA A 12 -9.93 -15.57 7.62
N THR A 13 -9.03 -16.22 8.35
CA THR A 13 -8.31 -15.57 9.47
C THR A 13 -6.83 -15.95 9.52
N ALA A 14 -6.02 -15.42 8.59
CA ALA A 14 -4.57 -15.40 8.74
C ALA A 14 -3.88 -14.38 7.80
N VAL A 15 -4.29 -13.10 7.85
CA VAL A 15 -3.35 -12.03 7.46
C VAL A 15 -2.64 -11.61 8.74
N GLY A 16 -1.51 -12.28 8.99
CA GLY A 16 -0.67 -12.06 10.15
C GLY A 16 -0.24 -10.59 10.23
N GLY A 17 -0.48 -10.00 11.40
CA GLY A 17 -0.08 -8.63 11.70
C GLY A 17 1.42 -8.44 11.49
N SER A 18 1.77 -7.52 10.59
CA SER A 18 3.08 -6.90 10.58
C SER A 18 3.24 -6.13 11.88
N GLY A 19 3.99 -6.71 12.81
CA GLY A 19 4.42 -6.02 14.03
C GLY A 19 5.12 -4.69 13.66
N PRO A 20 4.97 -3.64 14.48
CA PRO A 20 5.49 -2.33 14.16
C PRO A 20 7.01 -2.38 13.96
N PRO A 21 7.58 -1.51 13.10
CA PRO A 21 9.02 -1.43 12.92
C PRO A 21 9.71 -1.23 14.25
N ARG A 22 10.86 -1.90 14.43
CA ARG A 22 11.79 -1.66 15.54
C ARG A 22 12.33 -0.23 15.42
N GLY A 23 11.60 0.73 15.98
CA GLY A 23 11.93 2.15 15.94
C GLY A 23 10.74 3.06 16.27
N GLY A 24 10.49 3.26 17.57
CA GLY A 24 9.85 4.44 18.19
C GLY A 24 8.57 5.01 17.55
N GLY A 25 7.45 4.89 18.28
CA GLY A 25 6.10 5.37 17.92
C GLY A 25 5.89 6.89 17.68
N ALA A 26 6.93 7.65 17.37
CA ALA A 26 6.88 9.05 16.93
C ALA A 26 7.45 9.27 15.51
N GLY A 27 8.02 8.24 14.87
CA GLY A 27 8.74 8.37 13.59
C GLY A 27 7.85 8.54 12.36
N GLY A 28 6.71 7.84 12.29
CA GLY A 28 5.88 7.76 11.07
C GLY A 28 5.42 9.12 10.53
N GLY A 29 4.91 9.99 11.40
CA GLY A 29 4.51 11.34 10.99
C GLY A 29 5.68 12.19 10.48
N ARG A 30 6.85 12.10 11.11
CA ARG A 30 8.06 12.83 10.65
C ARG A 30 8.54 12.30 9.30
N VAL A 31 8.51 10.99 9.09
CA VAL A 31 8.88 10.37 7.81
C VAL A 31 7.93 10.86 6.72
N ALA A 32 6.61 10.82 6.96
CA ALA A 32 5.63 11.34 6.01
C ALA A 32 5.89 12.81 5.66
N LEU A 33 6.12 13.67 6.65
CA LEU A 33 6.43 15.08 6.42
C LEU A 33 7.70 15.29 5.59
N VAL A 34 8.76 14.50 5.83
CA VAL A 34 10.00 14.60 5.05
C VAL A 34 9.78 14.19 3.60
N LEU A 35 9.06 13.08 3.37
CA LEU A 35 8.80 12.59 2.02
C LEU A 35 7.83 13.51 1.25
N MET A 36 6.78 14.00 1.90
CA MET A 36 5.89 15.02 1.35
C MET A 36 6.63 16.33 1.06
N GLY A 37 7.55 16.73 1.94
CA GLY A 37 8.42 17.88 1.75
C GLY A 37 9.31 17.72 0.51
N TRP A 38 9.92 16.54 0.33
CA TRP A 38 10.67 16.23 -0.88
C TRP A 38 9.81 16.34 -2.15
N LEU A 39 8.63 15.72 -2.16
CA LEU A 39 7.70 15.81 -3.29
C LEU A 39 7.35 17.27 -3.60
N SER A 40 7.03 18.06 -2.57
CA SER A 40 6.69 19.48 -2.72
C SER A 40 7.85 20.31 -3.31
N LEU A 41 9.08 20.04 -2.85
CA LEU A 41 10.29 20.69 -3.38
C LEU A 41 10.56 20.32 -4.84
N VAL A 42 10.32 19.06 -5.21
CA VAL A 42 10.46 18.60 -6.60
C VAL A 42 9.47 19.35 -7.51
N LEU A 43 8.19 19.47 -7.10
CA LEU A 43 7.19 20.20 -7.87
C LEU A 43 7.53 21.69 -8.00
N LEU A 44 7.96 22.31 -6.90
CA LEU A 44 8.37 23.71 -6.90
C LEU A 44 9.59 23.95 -7.81
N ALA A 45 10.57 23.05 -7.80
CA ALA A 45 11.74 23.15 -8.67
C ALA A 45 11.42 22.83 -10.14
N ASP A 46 10.42 21.99 -10.41
CA ASP A 46 10.00 21.68 -11.77
C ASP A 46 9.13 22.80 -12.36
N HIS A 47 8.29 23.50 -11.58
CA HIS A 47 7.32 24.52 -12.03
C HIS A 47 7.81 25.46 -13.15
N ASP A 48 9.02 26.00 -13.05
CA ASP A 48 9.67 26.85 -14.06
C ASP A 48 11.00 26.25 -14.57
N GLY A 49 11.29 25.01 -14.16
CA GLY A 49 12.49 24.26 -14.48
C GLY A 49 12.57 23.80 -15.93
N SER A 50 13.79 23.46 -16.36
CA SER A 50 14.08 22.87 -17.68
C SER A 50 13.88 21.35 -17.70
N LEU A 51 13.73 20.77 -18.89
CA LEU A 51 13.67 19.31 -19.05
C LEU A 51 14.92 18.60 -18.50
N THR A 52 16.09 19.24 -18.57
CA THR A 52 17.32 18.73 -17.97
C THR A 52 17.21 18.68 -16.44
N LEU A 53 16.68 19.74 -15.81
CA LEU A 53 16.42 19.75 -14.36
C LEU A 53 15.42 18.66 -13.99
N GLN A 54 14.34 18.49 -14.76
CA GLN A 54 13.35 17.44 -14.54
C GLN A 54 13.97 16.03 -14.52
N ARG A 55 14.93 15.74 -15.42
CA ARG A 55 15.68 14.47 -15.42
C ARG A 55 16.55 14.30 -14.18
N PHE A 56 17.23 15.36 -13.74
CA PHE A 56 18.00 15.34 -12.49
C PHE A 56 17.11 15.14 -11.26
N LEU A 57 15.96 15.80 -11.20
CA LEU A 57 14.95 15.58 -10.17
C LEU A 57 14.47 14.12 -10.17
N GLY A 58 14.35 13.50 -11.35
CA GLY A 58 14.07 12.06 -11.48
C GLY A 58 15.12 11.18 -10.82
N LEU A 59 16.40 11.38 -11.16
CA LEU A 59 17.51 10.63 -10.54
C LEU A 59 17.57 10.85 -9.03
N ALA A 60 17.38 12.09 -8.58
CA ALA A 60 17.39 12.42 -7.16
C ALA A 60 16.23 11.75 -6.41
N THR A 61 15.02 11.75 -7.00
CA THR A 61 13.83 11.13 -6.42
C THR A 61 13.96 9.61 -6.34
N TRP A 62 14.58 8.97 -7.33
CA TRP A 62 14.98 7.56 -7.22
C TRP A 62 15.95 7.33 -6.06
N GLY A 63 16.96 8.19 -5.89
CA GLY A 63 17.89 8.12 -4.76
C GLY A 63 17.19 8.20 -3.40
N VAL A 64 16.25 9.13 -3.25
CA VAL A 64 15.43 9.28 -2.03
C VAL A 64 14.55 8.05 -1.80
N LEU A 65 13.86 7.57 -2.83
CA LEU A 65 13.03 6.36 -2.74
C LEU A 65 13.86 5.15 -2.30
N LEU A 66 15.00 4.89 -2.94
CA LEU A 66 15.87 3.76 -2.60
C LEU A 66 16.41 3.87 -1.17
N LEU A 67 16.70 5.08 -0.69
CA LEU A 67 17.12 5.30 0.70
C LEU A 67 15.96 5.06 1.69
N ALA A 68 14.75 5.54 1.37
CA ALA A 68 13.56 5.33 2.19
C ALA A 68 13.19 3.85 2.28
N LEU A 69 13.28 3.11 1.17
CA LEU A 69 13.01 1.68 1.11
C LEU A 69 13.91 0.87 2.05
N ARG A 70 15.15 1.30 2.32
CA ARG A 70 16.04 0.63 3.29
C ARG A 70 15.49 0.64 4.72
N ARG A 71 14.55 1.53 5.05
CA ARG A 71 13.98 1.72 6.40
C ARG A 71 12.65 1.01 6.63
N VAL A 72 12.09 0.37 5.62
CA VAL A 72 10.84 -0.38 5.71
C VAL A 72 11.07 -1.88 5.49
N ASP A 73 10.13 -2.70 5.97
CA ASP A 73 10.17 -4.16 5.84
C ASP A 73 9.93 -4.63 4.39
N ALA A 74 10.15 -5.92 4.14
CA ALA A 74 10.04 -6.51 2.80
C ALA A 74 8.63 -6.38 2.19
N THR A 75 7.58 -6.43 3.01
CA THR A 75 6.20 -6.30 2.56
C THR A 75 5.93 -4.91 2.03
N VAL A 76 6.30 -3.87 2.79
CA VAL A 76 6.13 -2.48 2.35
C VAL A 76 6.99 -2.17 1.13
N ARG A 77 8.20 -2.75 1.02
CA ARG A 77 9.03 -2.63 -0.21
C ARG A 77 8.33 -3.22 -1.42
N ALA A 78 7.74 -4.42 -1.28
CA ALA A 78 7.03 -5.07 -2.37
C ALA A 78 5.77 -4.29 -2.78
N GLN A 79 4.99 -3.80 -1.81
CA GLN A 79 3.85 -2.92 -2.06
C GLN A 79 4.27 -1.67 -2.85
N THR A 80 5.33 -1.00 -2.39
CA THR A 80 5.85 0.21 -3.05
C THR A 80 6.32 -0.09 -4.47
N ALA A 81 7.00 -1.21 -4.69
CA ALA A 81 7.45 -1.60 -6.03
C ALA A 81 6.26 -1.85 -6.98
N VAL A 82 5.21 -2.53 -6.51
CA VAL A 82 3.98 -2.72 -7.28
C VAL A 82 3.33 -1.37 -7.61
N VAL A 83 3.21 -0.47 -6.63
CA VAL A 83 2.65 0.88 -6.84
C VAL A 83 3.44 1.62 -7.91
N VAL A 84 4.77 1.64 -7.84
CA VAL A 84 5.61 2.30 -8.85
C VAL A 84 5.33 1.75 -10.24
N VAL A 85 5.26 0.43 -10.41
CA VAL A 85 5.01 -0.19 -11.72
C VAL A 85 3.61 0.14 -12.22
N VAL A 86 2.58 -0.08 -11.41
CA VAL A 86 1.18 0.15 -11.79
C VAL A 86 0.93 1.62 -12.11
N ALA A 87 1.38 2.52 -11.23
CA ALA A 87 1.22 3.96 -11.44
C ALA A 87 1.97 4.42 -12.68
N THR A 88 3.18 3.91 -12.95
CA THR A 88 3.91 4.26 -14.19
C THR A 88 3.12 3.85 -15.43
N VAL A 89 2.57 2.64 -15.47
CA VAL A 89 1.74 2.20 -16.60
C VAL A 89 0.53 3.13 -16.78
N VAL A 90 -0.16 3.47 -15.68
CA VAL A 90 -1.31 4.36 -15.70
C VAL A 90 -0.93 5.77 -16.16
N GLU A 91 0.19 6.32 -15.71
CA GLU A 91 0.70 7.64 -16.13
C GLU A 91 0.93 7.69 -17.64
N TYR A 92 1.59 6.69 -18.22
CA TYR A 92 1.82 6.64 -19.66
C TYR A 92 0.53 6.42 -20.47
N VAL A 93 -0.46 5.73 -19.91
CA VAL A 93 -1.77 5.56 -20.57
C VAL A 93 -2.58 6.86 -20.51
N PHE A 94 -2.71 7.47 -19.32
CA PHE A 94 -3.64 8.57 -19.10
C PHE A 94 -3.07 9.93 -19.47
N SER A 95 -1.75 10.13 -19.40
CA SER A 95 -1.14 11.40 -19.76
C SER A 95 -0.77 11.47 -21.25
N PRO A 96 0.31 10.86 -21.76
CA PRO A 96 0.63 10.98 -23.19
C PRO A 96 -0.27 10.12 -24.11
N GLY A 97 -0.95 9.09 -23.59
CA GLY A 97 -1.79 8.22 -24.41
C GLY A 97 -3.21 8.75 -24.64
N LEU A 98 -3.89 9.14 -23.56
CA LEU A 98 -5.27 9.61 -23.56
C LEU A 98 -5.42 11.11 -23.28
N GLU A 99 -4.34 11.79 -22.90
CA GLU A 99 -4.31 13.22 -22.60
C GLU A 99 -5.32 13.68 -21.55
N VAL A 100 -5.73 12.80 -20.62
CA VAL A 100 -6.67 13.14 -19.54
C VAL A 100 -6.11 14.24 -18.63
N TYR A 101 -4.79 14.27 -18.51
CA TYR A 101 -4.03 15.38 -17.94
C TYR A 101 -2.66 15.46 -18.61
N THR A 102 -2.12 16.66 -18.76
CA THR A 102 -0.83 16.88 -19.42
C THR A 102 0.15 17.56 -18.49
N TYR A 103 1.42 17.16 -18.60
CA TYR A 103 2.55 17.81 -17.93
C TYR A 103 3.17 18.87 -18.84
N ARG A 104 3.92 19.81 -18.26
CA ARG A 104 4.51 20.98 -18.96
C ARG A 104 5.29 20.68 -20.26
N PHE A 105 5.90 19.50 -20.38
CA PHE A 105 6.74 19.11 -21.51
C PHE A 105 6.15 17.94 -22.33
N ASP A 106 4.85 17.65 -22.15
CA ASP A 106 4.13 16.55 -22.83
C ASP A 106 4.77 15.17 -22.64
N ASN A 107 5.64 15.03 -21.64
CA ASN A 107 6.22 13.76 -21.20
C ASN A 107 5.81 13.47 -19.76
N VAL A 108 5.76 12.19 -19.41
CA VAL A 108 5.74 11.79 -18.00
C VAL A 108 7.07 12.22 -17.36
N PRO A 109 7.09 13.12 -16.37
CA PRO A 109 8.33 13.56 -15.74
C PRO A 109 9.10 12.41 -15.12
N ALA A 110 10.43 12.43 -15.23
CA ALA A 110 11.28 11.33 -14.76
C ALA A 110 11.18 11.07 -13.23
N TYR A 111 10.69 12.06 -12.47
CA TYR A 111 10.43 11.92 -11.03
C TYR A 111 9.07 11.31 -10.71
N VAL A 112 8.13 11.18 -11.66
CA VAL A 112 6.78 10.66 -11.41
C VAL A 112 6.80 9.19 -11.01
N PRO A 113 7.47 8.26 -11.74
CA PRO A 113 7.56 6.87 -11.32
C PRO A 113 8.09 6.67 -9.88
N PRO A 114 9.26 7.20 -9.48
CA PRO A 114 9.70 7.07 -8.08
C PRO A 114 8.88 7.94 -7.12
N GLY A 115 8.27 9.03 -7.60
CA GLY A 115 7.38 9.90 -6.85
C GLY A 115 6.15 9.16 -6.34
N HIS A 116 5.52 8.32 -7.16
CA HIS A 116 4.42 7.43 -6.74
C HIS A 116 4.83 6.47 -5.63
N GLY A 117 6.06 5.96 -5.66
CA GLY A 117 6.61 5.18 -4.56
C GLY A 117 6.73 5.99 -3.26
N LEU A 118 7.16 7.25 -3.35
CA LEU A 118 7.23 8.15 -2.19
C LEU A 118 5.85 8.57 -1.68
N VAL A 119 4.86 8.75 -2.56
CA VAL A 119 3.47 9.00 -2.20
C VAL A 119 2.94 7.83 -1.37
N TYR A 120 3.13 6.58 -1.84
CA TYR A 120 2.72 5.40 -1.10
C TYR A 120 3.41 5.30 0.27
N LEU A 121 4.73 5.50 0.33
CA LEU A 121 5.46 5.47 1.60
C LEU A 121 5.02 6.57 2.56
N SER A 122 4.68 7.76 2.04
CA SER A 122 4.14 8.87 2.84
C SER A 122 2.77 8.50 3.41
N ALA A 123 1.88 7.95 2.57
CA ALA A 123 0.55 7.51 2.97
C ALA A 123 0.63 6.41 4.04
N TYR A 124 1.47 5.40 3.80
CA TYR A 124 1.72 4.32 4.75
C TYR A 124 2.25 4.85 6.08
N ALA A 125 3.27 5.71 6.05
CA ALA A 125 3.91 6.26 7.25
C ALA A 125 2.97 7.18 8.06
N LEU A 126 2.17 8.01 7.38
CA LEU A 126 1.18 8.88 8.01
C LEU A 126 0.03 8.07 8.61
N GLY A 127 -0.57 7.19 7.81
CA GLY A 127 -1.70 6.35 8.22
C GLY A 127 -1.39 5.47 9.43
N HIS A 128 -0.16 4.93 9.47
CA HIS A 128 0.30 4.09 10.58
C HIS A 128 0.95 4.88 11.73
N ALA A 129 1.01 6.22 11.65
CA ALA A 129 1.52 7.02 12.74
C ALA A 129 0.67 6.78 14.01
N PRO A 130 1.27 6.60 15.20
CA PRO A 130 0.49 6.18 16.37
C PRO A 130 -0.62 7.14 16.77
N TRP A 131 -0.52 8.43 16.48
CA TRP A 131 -1.58 9.39 16.75
C TRP A 131 -2.74 9.27 15.75
N VAL A 132 -2.48 8.94 14.47
CA VAL A 132 -3.52 8.65 13.48
C VAL A 132 -4.23 7.36 13.85
N ARG A 133 -3.48 6.28 14.14
CA ARG A 133 -4.08 4.99 14.54
C ARG A 133 -4.90 5.09 15.83
N ARG A 134 -4.42 5.86 16.82
CA ARG A 134 -5.17 6.15 18.06
C ARG A 134 -6.51 6.86 17.80
N HIS A 135 -6.64 7.57 16.70
CA HIS A 135 -7.81 8.37 16.36
C HIS A 135 -8.35 8.04 14.96
N LEU A 136 -8.18 6.79 14.50
CA LEU A 136 -8.43 6.42 13.11
C LEU A 136 -9.88 6.67 12.69
N ASP A 137 -10.84 6.45 13.60
CA ASP A 137 -12.25 6.76 13.33
C ASP A 137 -12.49 8.24 13.11
N ARG A 138 -11.92 9.09 13.95
CA ARG A 138 -12.01 10.55 13.78
C ARG A 138 -11.28 11.01 12.52
N ALA A 139 -10.09 10.47 12.25
CA ALA A 139 -9.32 10.79 11.06
C ALA A 139 -10.09 10.41 9.78
N THR A 140 -10.71 9.23 9.76
CA THR A 140 -11.56 8.79 8.64
C THR A 140 -12.78 9.69 8.49
N TRP A 141 -13.45 10.02 9.59
CA TRP A 141 -14.60 10.92 9.55
C TRP A 141 -14.21 12.29 8.98
N LEU A 142 -13.07 12.84 9.39
CA LEU A 142 -12.53 14.10 8.86
C LEU A 142 -12.23 14.01 7.36
N VAL A 143 -11.64 12.91 6.90
CA VAL A 143 -11.41 12.65 5.46
C VAL A 143 -12.74 12.62 4.70
N VAL A 144 -13.72 11.85 5.19
CA VAL A 144 -15.03 11.70 4.53
C VAL A 144 -15.78 13.02 4.47
N VAL A 145 -15.85 13.76 5.57
CA VAL A 145 -16.55 15.04 5.62
C VAL A 145 -15.82 16.11 4.83
N GLY A 146 -14.49 16.18 4.96
CA GLY A 146 -13.67 17.17 4.25
C GLY A 146 -13.72 16.99 2.74
N LEU A 147 -13.31 15.82 2.24
CA LEU A 147 -13.30 15.54 0.81
C LEU A 147 -14.72 15.41 0.24
N GLY A 148 -15.66 14.88 1.01
CA GLY A 148 -17.06 14.80 0.58
C GLY A 148 -17.71 16.16 0.44
N THR A 149 -17.44 17.09 1.35
CA THR A 149 -17.89 18.48 1.22
C THR A 149 -17.25 19.14 0.01
N TRP A 150 -15.94 18.97 -0.18
CA TRP A 150 -15.23 19.52 -1.33
C TRP A 150 -15.77 18.99 -2.66
N ALA A 151 -15.93 17.67 -2.80
CA ALA A 151 -16.51 17.05 -3.98
C ALA A 151 -17.96 17.52 -4.25
N ALA A 152 -18.79 17.61 -3.21
CA ALA A 152 -20.17 18.10 -3.35
C ALA A 152 -20.24 19.56 -3.79
N LEU A 153 -19.33 20.41 -3.32
CA LEU A 153 -19.23 21.81 -3.76
C LEU A 153 -18.70 21.90 -5.19
N ALA A 154 -17.68 21.11 -5.54
CA ALA A 154 -17.07 21.09 -6.87
C ALA A 154 -18.04 20.63 -7.97
N LEU A 155 -19.01 19.75 -7.66
CA LEU A 155 -20.10 19.37 -8.58
C LEU A 155 -21.03 20.54 -8.95
N ARG A 156 -21.04 21.62 -8.16
CA ARG A 156 -21.90 22.80 -8.40
C ARG A 156 -21.15 23.98 -8.99
N GLY A 157 -19.85 23.86 -9.20
CA GLY A 157 -19.02 24.92 -9.79
C GLY A 157 -19.20 25.03 -11.30
N ASP A 158 -18.59 26.06 -11.89
CA ASP A 158 -18.60 26.31 -13.34
C ASP A 158 -18.00 25.16 -14.16
N ARG A 159 -17.09 24.40 -13.53
CA ARG A 159 -16.51 23.17 -14.05
C ARG A 159 -16.87 22.02 -13.09
N PRO A 160 -18.04 21.37 -13.26
CA PRO A 160 -18.46 20.28 -12.38
C PRO A 160 -17.44 19.15 -12.35
N ASP A 161 -17.05 18.70 -11.16
CA ASP A 161 -16.04 17.64 -11.01
C ASP A 161 -16.67 16.25 -10.83
N VAL A 162 -17.18 15.68 -11.92
CA VAL A 162 -17.83 14.35 -11.91
C VAL A 162 -16.80 13.24 -11.68
N LEU A 163 -15.62 13.33 -12.30
CA LEU A 163 -14.55 12.35 -12.10
C LEU A 163 -14.02 12.36 -10.66
N GLY A 164 -13.80 13.54 -10.07
CA GLY A 164 -13.40 13.63 -8.67
C GLY A 164 -14.47 13.11 -7.72
N ALA A 165 -15.76 13.37 -7.98
CA ALA A 165 -16.84 12.76 -7.21
C ALA A 165 -16.85 11.22 -7.31
N PHE A 166 -16.64 10.66 -8.51
CA PHE A 166 -16.50 9.22 -8.70
C PHE A 166 -15.32 8.64 -7.92
N TRP A 167 -14.14 9.28 -7.97
CA TRP A 167 -13.00 8.81 -7.18
C TRP A 167 -13.20 8.98 -5.68
N PHE A 168 -13.92 10.01 -5.23
CA PHE A 168 -14.32 10.10 -3.83
C PHE A 168 -15.19 8.90 -3.42
N LEU A 169 -16.12 8.44 -4.26
CA LEU A 169 -16.89 7.22 -3.99
C LEU A 169 -16.00 5.97 -3.93
N CYS A 170 -14.99 5.86 -4.81
CA CYS A 170 -13.97 4.80 -4.73
C CYS A 170 -13.25 4.83 -3.36
N LEU A 171 -12.84 6.02 -2.90
CA LEU A 171 -12.20 6.20 -1.60
C LEU A 171 -13.11 5.75 -0.45
N LEU A 172 -14.42 6.06 -0.49
CA LEU A 172 -15.38 5.56 0.50
C LEU A 172 -15.40 4.02 0.51
N GLY A 173 -15.38 3.40 -0.67
CA GLY A 173 -15.30 1.95 -0.80
C GLY A 173 -14.04 1.37 -0.15
N PHE A 174 -12.88 1.97 -0.39
CA PHE A 174 -11.62 1.54 0.21
C PHE A 174 -11.59 1.74 1.73
N LEU A 175 -12.10 2.87 2.23
CA LEU A 175 -12.20 3.11 3.67
C LEU A 175 -13.14 2.12 4.38
N ARG A 176 -14.15 1.59 3.65
CA ARG A 176 -15.16 0.67 4.19
C ARG A 176 -14.77 -0.80 4.07
N TRP A 177 -14.11 -1.20 2.99
CA TRP A 177 -13.86 -2.60 2.62
C TRP A 177 -12.41 -2.91 2.24
N GLY A 178 -11.57 -1.90 2.12
CA GLY A 178 -10.19 -2.10 1.69
C GLY A 178 -9.32 -2.76 2.78
N PRO A 179 -8.19 -3.38 2.38
CA PRO A 179 -7.34 -4.18 3.27
C PRO A 179 -6.59 -3.38 4.35
N SER A 180 -6.40 -2.06 4.16
CA SER A 180 -5.81 -1.19 5.18
C SER A 180 -6.43 0.20 5.15
N ARG A 181 -7.33 0.46 6.11
CA ARG A 181 -7.96 1.77 6.29
C ARG A 181 -6.94 2.85 6.63
N GLU A 182 -5.86 2.51 7.35
CA GLU A 182 -4.75 3.41 7.65
C GLU A 182 -4.11 3.97 6.38
N VAL A 183 -3.76 3.11 5.41
CA VAL A 183 -3.16 3.56 4.14
C VAL A 183 -4.08 4.53 3.42
N TYR A 184 -5.37 4.22 3.31
CA TYR A 184 -6.33 5.08 2.60
C TYR A 184 -6.57 6.42 3.30
N VAL A 185 -6.55 6.47 4.64
CA VAL A 185 -6.57 7.74 5.39
C VAL A 185 -5.30 8.55 5.12
N GLY A 186 -4.14 7.89 5.09
CA GLY A 186 -2.88 8.54 4.74
C GLY A 186 -2.87 9.07 3.31
N ALA A 187 -3.32 8.27 2.36
CA ALA A 187 -3.40 8.60 0.94
C ALA A 187 -4.35 9.79 0.70
N ALA A 188 -5.48 9.83 1.40
CA ALA A 188 -6.41 10.96 1.35
C ALA A 188 -5.74 12.30 1.67
N VAL A 189 -4.82 12.33 2.63
CA VAL A 189 -4.08 13.56 2.98
C VAL A 189 -2.95 13.83 1.98
N VAL A 190 -2.12 12.83 1.71
CA VAL A 190 -0.90 12.99 0.88
C VAL A 190 -1.25 13.34 -0.56
N VAL A 191 -2.21 12.63 -1.15
CA VAL A 191 -2.61 12.81 -2.55
C VAL A 191 -3.36 14.12 -2.72
N THR A 192 -4.26 14.47 -1.80
CA THR A 192 -4.94 15.78 -1.84
C THR A 192 -3.95 16.93 -1.81
N TRP A 193 -2.94 16.86 -0.92
CA TRP A 193 -1.86 17.84 -0.88
C TRP A 193 -1.11 17.92 -2.21
N LEU A 194 -0.72 16.77 -2.76
CA LEU A 194 0.05 16.68 -4.01
C LEU A 194 -0.74 17.24 -5.20
N GLU A 195 -2.02 16.90 -5.32
CA GLU A 195 -2.89 17.32 -6.43
C GLU A 195 -3.20 18.81 -6.38
N VAL A 196 -3.49 19.37 -5.20
CA VAL A 196 -3.65 20.82 -5.05
C VAL A 196 -2.35 21.52 -5.42
N LEU A 197 -1.22 21.11 -4.85
CA LEU A 197 0.06 21.77 -5.10
C LEU A 197 0.49 21.67 -6.56
N GLY A 198 0.40 20.49 -7.19
CA GLY A 198 0.84 20.28 -8.55
C GLY A 198 -0.01 21.00 -9.59
N THR A 199 -1.32 21.11 -9.36
CA THR A 199 -2.22 21.86 -10.24
C THR A 199 -2.12 23.37 -10.01
N GLU A 200 -1.95 23.84 -8.76
CA GLU A 200 -1.68 25.26 -8.47
C GLU A 200 -0.36 25.74 -9.09
N LEU A 201 0.67 24.88 -9.08
CA LEU A 201 1.94 25.13 -9.76
C LEU A 201 1.89 24.82 -11.27
N ALA A 202 0.73 24.46 -11.84
CA ALA A 202 0.63 24.08 -13.25
C ALA A 202 1.71 23.06 -13.70
N THR A 203 2.17 22.19 -12.80
CA THR A 203 3.12 21.12 -13.11
C THR A 203 2.43 20.07 -13.99
N TRP A 204 1.16 19.79 -13.69
CA TRP A 204 0.21 19.16 -14.60
C TRP A 204 -1.11 19.93 -14.61
N THR A 205 -1.92 19.72 -15.64
CA THR A 205 -3.28 20.24 -15.74
C THR A 205 -4.22 19.14 -16.20
N TRP A 206 -5.31 18.95 -15.47
CA TRP A 206 -6.39 18.05 -15.87
C TRP A 206 -7.26 18.68 -16.96
N GLN A 207 -7.63 17.88 -17.97
CA GLN A 207 -8.55 18.33 -19.02
C GLN A 207 -9.95 18.59 -18.48
N PRO A 208 -10.74 19.50 -19.07
CA PRO A 208 -12.11 19.78 -18.63
C PRO A 208 -13.04 18.57 -18.64
N THR A 209 -12.79 17.62 -19.55
CA THR A 209 -13.54 16.39 -19.71
C THR A 209 -12.62 15.22 -20.01
N ASP A 210 -13.11 14.00 -19.82
CA ASP A 210 -12.45 12.78 -20.26
C ASP A 210 -12.38 12.70 -21.80
N PRO A 211 -11.68 11.69 -22.38
CA PRO A 211 -11.52 11.56 -23.83
C PRO A 211 -12.83 11.37 -24.59
N THR A 212 -13.91 10.92 -23.92
CA THR A 212 -15.23 10.80 -24.55
C THR A 212 -16.01 12.12 -24.55
N GLY A 213 -15.58 13.10 -23.76
CA GLY A 213 -16.28 14.37 -23.55
C GLY A 213 -17.51 14.28 -22.64
N LEU A 214 -17.76 13.12 -22.02
CA LEU A 214 -18.98 12.84 -21.25
C LEU A 214 -18.81 13.08 -19.75
N VAL A 215 -17.59 12.89 -19.24
CA VAL A 215 -17.27 13.00 -17.82
C VAL A 215 -16.47 14.27 -17.60
N SER A 216 -17.05 15.24 -16.91
CA SER A 216 -16.35 16.46 -16.53
C SER A 216 -15.39 16.21 -15.37
N ILE A 217 -14.25 16.90 -15.39
CA ILE A 217 -13.12 16.66 -14.48
C ILE A 217 -12.71 18.00 -13.86
N GLY A 218 -12.56 18.08 -12.55
CA GLY A 218 -12.00 19.26 -11.86
C GLY A 218 -10.49 19.43 -12.10
N ASN A 219 -9.93 20.57 -11.69
CA ASN A 219 -8.47 20.78 -11.70
C ASN A 219 -8.03 21.45 -10.39
N PRO A 220 -7.68 20.67 -9.34
CA PRO A 220 -7.57 19.21 -9.34
C PRO A 220 -8.94 18.49 -9.18
N PRO A 221 -9.03 17.20 -9.53
CA PRO A 221 -10.16 16.35 -9.16
C PRO A 221 -10.19 16.15 -7.64
N THR A 222 -11.27 16.60 -7.00
CA THR A 222 -11.48 16.65 -5.54
C THR A 222 -11.32 15.31 -4.83
N GLY A 223 -11.59 14.20 -5.53
CA GLY A 223 -11.47 12.84 -5.00
C GLY A 223 -10.27 12.06 -5.51
N ALA A 224 -9.26 12.69 -6.14
CA ALA A 224 -8.11 12.02 -6.75
C ALA A 224 -7.40 10.97 -5.88
N ALA A 225 -7.45 11.13 -4.54
CA ALA A 225 -7.00 10.10 -3.59
C ALA A 225 -7.64 8.72 -3.82
N GLY A 226 -8.87 8.64 -4.30
CA GLY A 226 -9.51 7.38 -4.69
C GLY A 226 -8.99 6.82 -6.02
N GLY A 227 -8.46 7.65 -6.92
CA GLY A 227 -7.69 7.17 -8.07
C GLY A 227 -6.42 6.45 -7.62
N TYR A 228 -5.64 7.12 -6.75
CA TYR A 228 -4.44 6.56 -6.12
C TYR A 228 -4.74 5.31 -5.26
N GLY A 229 -5.91 5.27 -4.63
CA GLY A 229 -6.36 4.11 -3.84
C GLY A 229 -6.40 2.80 -4.63
N TRP A 230 -6.55 2.84 -5.96
CA TRP A 230 -6.41 1.66 -6.82
C TRP A 230 -4.97 1.16 -6.90
N PHE A 231 -3.99 2.06 -6.93
CA PHE A 231 -2.57 1.68 -6.89
C PHE A 231 -2.23 1.08 -5.53
N ASP A 232 -2.70 1.72 -4.45
CA ASP A 232 -2.51 1.24 -3.09
C ASP A 232 -3.13 -0.15 -2.90
N LEU A 233 -4.35 -0.37 -3.40
CA LEU A 233 -5.01 -1.66 -3.39
C LEU A 233 -4.20 -2.72 -4.16
N ALA A 234 -3.72 -2.39 -5.35
CA ALA A 234 -2.86 -3.29 -6.12
C ALA A 234 -1.59 -3.65 -5.34
N GLY A 235 -0.93 -2.66 -4.72
CA GLY A 235 0.22 -2.87 -3.85
C GLY A 235 -0.09 -3.81 -2.70
N LEU A 236 -1.16 -3.53 -1.94
CA LEU A 236 -1.59 -4.30 -0.78
C LEU A 236 -1.95 -5.75 -1.14
N LEU A 237 -2.61 -5.98 -2.27
CA LEU A 237 -3.05 -7.31 -2.70
C LEU A 237 -1.95 -8.14 -3.40
N LEU A 238 -1.07 -7.51 -4.18
CA LEU A 238 -0.06 -8.23 -4.98
C LEU A 238 1.28 -8.40 -4.25
N ALA A 239 1.57 -7.64 -3.19
CA ALA A 239 2.83 -7.78 -2.47
C ALA A 239 3.11 -9.21 -1.95
N PRO A 240 2.14 -9.96 -1.38
CA PRO A 240 2.40 -11.33 -0.94
C PRO A 240 2.81 -12.27 -2.09
N THR A 241 2.19 -12.14 -3.26
CA THR A 241 2.50 -12.99 -4.42
C THR A 241 3.87 -12.64 -5.01
N VAL A 242 4.21 -11.35 -5.08
CA VAL A 242 5.54 -10.87 -5.49
C VAL A 242 6.62 -11.40 -4.56
N LEU A 243 6.42 -11.32 -3.24
CA LEU A 243 7.38 -11.86 -2.27
C LEU A 243 7.55 -13.37 -2.38
N ALA A 244 6.45 -14.12 -2.56
CA ALA A 244 6.51 -15.57 -2.74
C ALA A 244 7.25 -15.95 -4.04
N ALA A 245 6.99 -15.26 -5.14
CA ALA A 245 7.72 -15.47 -6.40
C ALA A 245 9.21 -15.17 -6.24
N TRP A 246 9.56 -14.06 -5.57
CA TRP A 246 10.94 -13.68 -5.32
C TRP A 246 11.70 -14.69 -4.43
N ALA A 247 11.07 -15.23 -3.39
CA ALA A 247 11.65 -16.29 -2.57
C ALA A 247 11.95 -17.55 -3.39
N ARG A 248 11.00 -17.96 -4.25
CA ARG A 248 11.19 -19.10 -5.17
C ARG A 248 12.36 -18.87 -6.13
N LEU A 249 12.49 -17.68 -6.70
CA LEU A 249 13.59 -17.33 -7.60
C LEU A 249 14.96 -17.32 -6.92
N ARG A 250 15.02 -16.95 -5.63
CA ARG A 250 16.26 -17.02 -4.84
C ARG A 250 16.63 -18.42 -4.37
N GLY A 251 15.80 -19.42 -4.65
CA GLY A 251 16.03 -20.80 -4.20
C GLY A 251 15.80 -20.98 -2.70
N ASP A 252 15.09 -20.06 -2.04
CA ASP A 252 14.68 -20.21 -0.65
C ASP A 252 13.66 -21.36 -0.57
N ARG A 253 14.14 -22.60 -0.33
CA ARG A 253 13.25 -23.74 -0.10
C ARG A 253 12.50 -23.48 1.20
N PRO A 254 11.15 -23.61 1.24
CA PRO A 254 10.45 -23.72 2.51
C PRO A 254 11.14 -24.82 3.30
N GLY A 255 11.63 -24.50 4.50
CA GLY A 255 12.36 -25.45 5.33
C GLY A 255 11.59 -26.76 5.36
N ALA A 256 12.22 -27.83 4.86
CA ALA A 256 11.68 -29.17 5.01
C ALA A 256 11.38 -29.33 6.50
N ALA A 257 10.09 -29.49 6.84
CA ALA A 257 9.72 -29.88 8.18
C ALA A 257 10.58 -31.09 8.51
N ALA A 258 11.37 -30.97 9.58
CA ALA A 258 12.20 -32.08 10.04
C ALA A 258 11.27 -33.29 10.18
N PRO A 259 11.61 -34.45 9.59
CA PRO A 259 10.78 -35.63 9.76
C PRO A 259 10.61 -35.87 11.27
N PRO A 260 9.41 -36.24 11.73
CA PRO A 260 9.20 -36.53 13.14
C PRO A 260 10.22 -37.58 13.55
N GLU A 261 11.09 -37.21 14.49
CA GLU A 261 12.02 -38.09 15.17
C GLU A 261 11.20 -39.25 15.71
N THR A 262 11.22 -40.36 14.97
CA THR A 262 10.49 -41.56 15.34
C THR A 262 11.28 -42.11 16.52
N ALA A 263 10.79 -41.83 17.72
CA ALA A 263 11.32 -42.38 18.96
C ALA A 263 11.57 -43.87 18.75
N ALA A 264 12.84 -44.26 18.78
CA ALA A 264 13.24 -45.65 18.75
C ALA A 264 12.64 -46.33 19.97
N VAL A 265 11.57 -47.10 19.76
CA VAL A 265 11.09 -48.07 20.73
C VAL A 265 12.11 -49.21 20.73
N THR A 266 13.10 -49.10 21.61
CA THR A 266 13.95 -50.23 22.00
C THR A 266 13.07 -51.24 22.74
N SER A 267 12.62 -52.27 22.02
CA SER A 267 12.09 -53.49 22.59
C SER A 267 13.26 -54.40 22.97
N GLU A 268 13.81 -54.23 24.17
CA GLU A 268 14.55 -55.30 24.83
C GLU A 268 13.59 -56.10 25.71
N ALA A 269 13.10 -57.22 25.16
CA ALA A 269 12.47 -58.27 25.94
C ALA A 269 13.58 -59.19 26.47
N GLY A 270 13.95 -59.02 27.74
CA GLY A 270 14.75 -59.99 28.49
C GLY A 270 13.85 -61.09 29.07
N PRO A 271 14.32 -62.35 29.18
CA PRO A 271 13.52 -63.47 29.68
C PRO A 271 13.42 -63.46 31.22
N ASP A 272 12.22 -63.69 31.74
CA ASP A 272 11.96 -63.90 33.17
C ASP A 272 12.68 -65.17 33.70
N PRO A 273 13.35 -65.11 34.86
CA PRO A 273 13.78 -66.32 35.56
C PRO A 273 12.66 -66.85 36.47
N VAL A 274 12.41 -68.15 36.32
CA VAL A 274 11.61 -69.00 37.21
C VAL A 274 12.24 -69.06 38.61
N PRO A 275 11.46 -68.95 39.71
CA PRO A 275 11.90 -69.40 41.02
C PRO A 275 11.28 -70.78 41.35
N SER A 276 12.15 -71.77 41.52
CA SER A 276 11.84 -73.09 42.06
C SER A 276 12.23 -73.22 43.55
N GLY A 277 11.22 -73.38 44.42
CA GLY A 277 11.27 -74.06 45.73
C GLY A 277 11.80 -73.27 46.95
N PRO A 278 11.57 -73.76 48.21
CA PRO A 278 11.11 -75.10 48.57
C PRO A 278 9.84 -75.16 49.44
N ALA A 279 9.34 -76.38 49.58
CA ALA A 279 8.30 -76.83 50.50
C ALA A 279 8.60 -76.50 51.97
N ASP A 280 7.55 -76.17 52.73
CA ASP A 280 7.52 -76.42 54.16
C ASP A 280 6.17 -77.04 54.56
N ALA A 281 6.27 -78.01 55.45
CA ALA A 281 5.21 -78.86 55.94
C ALA A 281 4.77 -78.35 57.32
N GLY A 282 3.47 -78.31 57.60
CA GLY A 282 3.04 -78.21 58.99
C GLY A 282 1.63 -77.72 59.25
N ARG A 283 0.75 -78.70 59.48
CA ARG A 283 -0.54 -78.66 60.22
C ARG A 283 -1.76 -78.09 59.53
#